data_AF-A0A832LZ93-F1
#
_entry.id   AF-A0A832LZ93-F1
#
_cell.length_a   1.000
_cell.length_b   1.000
_cell.length_c   1.000
_cell.angle_alpha   90.00
_cell.angle_beta   90.00
_cell.angle_gamma   90.00
#
_symmetry.space_group_name_H-M   'P 1'
#
loop_
_entity.id
_entity.type
_entity.pdbx_description
1 polymer ?
#
loop_
_entity_poly.entity_id
_entity_poly.type
_entity_poly.pdbx_seq_one_letter_code
_entity_poly.pdbx_strand_id
1 'polypeptide(L)'
;MNVQGFERQTCYICGGIMERLSELAALCVEAGKDYEYETFQIGCRIPGELSEREEKLWLAFQLSAPESLKSEITREVGKLVQAATGKRYSLKDPDVVFLIDLGAWSVSVVSRPVYIYGRYRKLVRGLPQNPWLRPPDPRVAYQTSIEELITKPLIELYRAEGAKLHAAGREDVDVRTLGNGRPFVIEIRNPKARSVDLKLAQDAVNREAQGLVEVELLHLVSGKLVPKLKAYAEIAKKTYVALVRLSRSVDPSGVESLEKALSGAVIIQRTPSRILGRKPDRVRKKVVYSVRAKLLNPDTLELTITCQGGLYVKELIHGDGGRTRPSVAEILGVDVEVRELDIVWIEEPAIVANFVR
;
A
#
# COMPACT_ATOMS: atom_id res chain seq x y z
N MET A 1 74.76 -8.24 6.50
CA MET A 1 73.59 -9.07 6.84
C MET A 1 72.56 -8.87 5.74
N ASN A 2 72.37 -9.88 4.88
CA ASN A 2 71.29 -9.88 3.89
C ASN A 2 69.97 -9.89 4.65
N VAL A 3 69.20 -8.80 4.55
CA VAL A 3 67.80 -8.80 4.98
C VAL A 3 67.07 -9.69 3.97
N GLN A 4 66.79 -10.93 4.36
CA GLN A 4 65.86 -11.79 3.63
C GLN A 4 64.56 -11.01 3.45
N GLY A 5 64.14 -10.81 2.20
CA GLY A 5 62.89 -10.12 1.89
C GLY A 5 61.74 -10.84 2.59
N PHE A 6 60.92 -10.11 3.33
CA PHE A 6 59.71 -10.66 3.94
C PHE A 6 58.76 -11.12 2.82
N GLU A 7 58.46 -12.41 2.75
CA GLU A 7 57.42 -12.92 1.84
C GLU A 7 56.04 -12.46 2.34
N ARG A 8 55.29 -11.79 1.45
CA ARG A 8 53.94 -11.31 1.75
C ARG A 8 52.98 -12.51 1.74
N GLN A 9 52.60 -12.96 2.93
CA GLN A 9 51.61 -14.03 3.09
C GLN A 9 50.18 -13.47 2.99
N THR A 10 49.25 -14.31 2.54
CA THR A 10 47.82 -13.99 2.52
C THR A 10 47.32 -13.73 3.94
N CYS A 11 46.55 -12.66 4.14
CA CYS A 11 45.98 -12.31 5.43
C CYS A 11 45.11 -13.46 5.98
N TYR A 12 45.37 -13.88 7.22
CA TYR A 12 44.61 -14.92 7.90
C TYR A 12 43.10 -14.58 8.00
N ILE A 13 42.77 -13.32 8.28
CA ILE A 13 41.40 -12.86 8.48
C ILE A 13 40.66 -12.80 7.15
N CYS A 14 41.14 -11.97 6.21
CA CYS A 14 40.38 -11.64 5.00
C CYS A 14 40.74 -12.49 3.77
N GLY A 15 41.80 -13.32 3.83
CA GLY A 15 42.19 -14.17 2.71
C GLY A 15 42.54 -13.43 1.41
N GLY A 16 42.94 -12.15 1.49
CA GLY A 16 43.26 -11.32 0.33
C GLY A 16 42.08 -10.50 -0.24
N ILE A 17 40.89 -10.56 0.35
CA ILE A 17 39.71 -9.80 -0.11
C ILE A 17 39.98 -8.29 -0.12
N MET A 18 40.72 -7.77 0.86
CA MET A 18 41.05 -6.35 0.97
C MET A 18 41.92 -5.83 -0.18
N GLU A 19 42.62 -6.71 -0.89
CA GLU A 19 43.44 -6.35 -2.05
C GLU A 19 42.59 -6.29 -3.34
N ARG A 20 41.34 -6.79 -3.29
CA ARG A 20 40.44 -6.95 -4.42
C ARG A 20 39.17 -6.09 -4.32
N LEU A 21 39.17 -5.07 -3.46
CA LEU A 21 38.01 -4.20 -3.26
C LEU A 21 37.62 -3.41 -4.52
N SER A 22 38.58 -3.12 -5.40
CA SER A 22 38.33 -2.50 -6.71
C SER A 22 37.47 -3.38 -7.62
N GLU A 23 37.62 -4.71 -7.55
CA GLU A 23 36.78 -5.66 -8.28
C GLU A 23 35.33 -5.61 -7.78
N LEU A 24 35.15 -5.61 -6.46
CA LEU A 24 33.82 -5.50 -5.83
C LEU A 24 33.15 -4.15 -6.17
N ALA A 25 33.93 -3.07 -6.16
CA ALA A 25 33.44 -1.76 -6.59
C ALA A 25 33.01 -1.76 -8.06
N ALA A 26 33.80 -2.40 -8.95
CA ALA A 26 33.44 -2.53 -10.36
C ALA A 26 32.14 -3.33 -10.56
N LEU A 27 31.93 -4.41 -9.80
CA LEU A 27 30.67 -5.16 -9.82
C LEU A 27 29.49 -4.30 -9.37
N CYS A 28 29.64 -3.48 -8.33
CA CYS A 28 28.61 -2.53 -7.91
C CYS A 28 28.30 -1.48 -8.99
N VAL A 29 29.33 -0.90 -9.62
CA VAL A 29 29.16 0.08 -10.70
C VAL A 29 28.42 -0.54 -11.88
N GLU A 30 28.80 -1.75 -12.28
CA GLU A 30 28.17 -2.47 -13.39
C GLU A 30 26.70 -2.77 -13.08
N ALA A 31 26.41 -3.33 -11.90
CA ALA A 31 25.05 -3.64 -11.48
C ALA A 31 24.18 -2.36 -11.35
N GLY A 32 24.79 -1.22 -11.02
CA GLY A 32 24.11 0.06 -10.89
C GLY A 32 23.65 0.67 -12.22
N LYS A 33 24.27 0.34 -13.36
CA LYS A 33 23.92 0.92 -14.68
C LYS A 33 22.46 0.69 -15.09
N ASP A 34 21.88 -0.40 -14.60
CA ASP A 34 20.50 -0.78 -14.85
C ASP A 34 19.46 0.06 -14.09
N TYR A 35 19.92 0.88 -13.13
CA TYR A 35 19.08 1.61 -12.19
C TYR A 35 19.29 3.13 -12.31
N GLU A 36 18.19 3.87 -12.22
CA GLU A 36 18.20 5.30 -11.96
C GLU A 36 18.32 5.53 -10.45
N TYR A 37 19.35 6.25 -10.00
CA TYR A 37 19.55 6.59 -8.59
C TYR A 37 20.46 7.80 -8.43
N GLU A 38 20.28 8.55 -7.34
CA GLU A 38 21.17 9.65 -6.95
C GLU A 38 21.97 9.33 -5.70
N THR A 39 21.40 8.51 -4.82
CA THR A 39 22.04 8.07 -3.58
C THR A 39 22.15 6.57 -3.50
N PHE A 40 23.20 6.08 -2.84
CA PHE A 40 23.39 4.64 -2.65
C PHE A 40 23.96 4.28 -1.28
N GLN A 41 23.87 3.00 -0.94
CA GLN A 41 24.53 2.40 0.21
C GLN A 41 25.20 1.08 -0.20
N ILE A 42 26.26 0.69 0.51
CA ILE A 42 26.89 -0.63 0.36
C ILE A 42 26.53 -1.49 1.58
N GLY A 43 25.91 -2.64 1.33
CA GLY A 43 25.77 -3.74 2.27
C GLY A 43 26.70 -4.88 1.89
N CYS A 44 27.11 -5.67 2.88
CA CYS A 44 28.01 -6.79 2.66
C CYS A 44 27.60 -7.99 3.54
N ARG A 45 27.56 -9.18 2.93
CA ARG A 45 27.40 -10.46 3.59
C ARG A 45 28.77 -11.14 3.69
N ILE A 46 29.21 -11.38 4.91
CA ILE A 46 30.48 -12.03 5.22
C ILE A 46 30.23 -13.55 5.41
N PRO A 47 31.03 -14.44 4.80
CA PRO A 47 31.03 -15.86 5.11
C PRO A 47 31.32 -16.11 6.58
N GLY A 48 30.62 -17.08 7.19
CA GLY A 48 30.77 -17.40 8.61
C GLY A 48 32.21 -17.65 9.03
N GLU A 49 32.98 -18.35 8.20
CA GLU A 49 34.41 -18.62 8.45
C GLU A 49 35.24 -17.34 8.64
N LEU A 50 34.98 -16.27 7.88
CA LEU A 50 35.74 -15.02 8.00
C LEU A 50 35.36 -14.28 9.28
N SER A 51 34.07 -14.27 9.61
CA SER A 51 33.58 -13.71 10.88
C SER A 51 34.17 -14.45 12.09
N GLU A 52 34.24 -15.78 12.04
CA GLU A 52 34.86 -16.58 13.12
C GLU A 52 36.35 -16.30 13.29
N ARG A 53 37.10 -16.12 12.18
CA ARG A 53 38.53 -15.77 12.25
C ARG A 53 38.75 -14.41 12.90
N GLU A 54 37.90 -13.44 12.56
CA GLU A 54 37.91 -12.10 13.13
C GLU A 54 37.60 -12.13 14.64
N GLU A 55 36.53 -12.81 15.06
CA GLU A 55 36.16 -12.93 16.47
C GLU A 55 37.23 -13.63 17.32
N LYS A 56 37.87 -14.68 16.79
CA LYS A 56 38.99 -15.36 17.48
C LYS A 56 40.13 -14.39 17.78
N LEU A 57 40.44 -13.49 16.84
CA LEU A 57 41.49 -12.51 17.01
C LEU A 57 41.10 -11.44 18.04
N TRP A 58 39.86 -10.96 18.00
CA TRP A 58 39.36 -9.99 18.98
C TRP A 58 39.45 -10.53 20.41
N LEU A 59 39.07 -11.80 20.61
CA LEU A 59 39.15 -12.47 21.90
C LEU A 59 40.59 -12.68 22.35
N ALA A 60 41.47 -13.16 21.46
CA ALA A 60 42.86 -13.44 21.79
C ALA A 60 43.62 -12.18 22.25
N PHE A 61 43.30 -11.01 21.67
CA PHE A 61 43.96 -9.74 21.98
C PHE A 61 43.12 -8.80 22.86
N GLN A 62 41.96 -9.24 23.35
CA GLN A 62 41.06 -8.45 24.21
C GLN A 62 40.72 -7.06 23.62
N LEU A 63 40.45 -7.01 22.32
CA LEU A 63 40.14 -5.74 21.64
C LEU A 63 38.79 -5.19 22.10
N SER A 64 38.77 -3.94 22.56
CA SER A 64 37.58 -3.30 23.15
C SER A 64 36.66 -2.61 22.13
N ALA A 65 37.19 -2.21 20.98
CA ALA A 65 36.43 -1.57 19.90
C ALA A 65 37.03 -1.84 18.51
N PRO A 66 37.14 -3.12 18.09
CA PRO A 66 37.67 -3.42 16.76
C PRO A 66 36.70 -2.96 15.66
N GLU A 67 37.26 -2.47 14.55
CA GLU A 67 36.49 -2.30 13.32
C GLU A 67 36.30 -3.67 12.66
N SER A 68 35.05 -4.01 12.30
CA SER A 68 34.78 -5.26 11.58
C SER A 68 35.17 -5.19 10.12
N LEU A 69 35.61 -6.32 9.57
CA LEU A 69 35.91 -6.51 8.15
C LEU A 69 34.73 -6.08 7.28
N LYS A 70 33.50 -6.34 7.74
CA LYS A 70 32.28 -5.87 7.07
C LYS A 70 32.24 -4.35 6.95
N SER A 71 32.49 -3.63 8.04
CA SER A 71 32.47 -2.16 8.07
C SER A 71 33.56 -1.56 7.19
N GLU A 72 34.75 -2.17 7.22
CA GLU A 72 35.88 -1.72 6.42
C GLU A 72 35.60 -1.91 4.91
N ILE A 73 35.14 -3.10 4.51
CA ILE A 73 34.79 -3.41 3.12
C ILE A 73 33.69 -2.46 2.62
N THR A 74 32.59 -2.28 3.36
CA THR A 74 31.49 -1.42 2.90
C THR A 74 31.92 0.05 2.79
N ARG A 75 32.77 0.52 3.70
CA ARG A 75 33.32 1.89 3.66
C ARG A 75 34.23 2.10 2.46
N GLU A 76 35.21 1.24 2.26
CA GLU A 76 36.20 1.40 1.19
C GLU A 76 35.59 1.17 -0.19
N VAL A 77 34.75 0.14 -0.36
CA VAL A 77 34.00 -0.05 -1.61
C VAL A 77 33.05 1.13 -1.86
N GLY A 78 32.41 1.67 -0.81
CA GLY A 78 31.56 2.85 -0.92
C GLY A 78 32.29 4.07 -1.48
N LYS A 79 33.51 4.34 -1.01
CA LYS A 79 34.35 5.43 -1.54
C LYS A 79 34.70 5.22 -3.01
N LEU A 80 35.07 3.99 -3.39
CA LEU A 80 35.41 3.63 -4.77
C LEU A 80 34.21 3.81 -5.72
N VAL A 81 33.03 3.33 -5.32
CA VAL A 81 31.79 3.49 -6.10
C VAL A 81 31.40 4.98 -6.21
N GLN A 82 31.52 5.74 -5.13
CA GLN A 82 31.23 7.19 -5.14
C GLN A 82 32.18 7.93 -6.10
N ALA A 83 33.47 7.62 -6.08
CA ALA A 83 34.45 8.20 -6.99
C ALA A 83 34.18 7.83 -8.46
N ALA A 84 33.81 6.57 -8.73
CA ALA A 84 33.56 6.09 -10.09
C ALA A 84 32.26 6.60 -10.71
N THR A 85 31.21 6.81 -9.89
CA THR A 85 29.85 7.14 -10.38
C THR A 85 29.44 8.58 -10.17
N GLY A 86 30.11 9.32 -9.26
CA GLY A 86 29.69 10.65 -8.82
C GLY A 86 28.41 10.66 -7.97
N LYS A 87 27.83 9.49 -7.68
CA LYS A 87 26.60 9.34 -6.87
C LYS A 87 26.92 9.50 -5.38
N ARG A 88 25.93 9.89 -4.57
CA ARG A 88 26.15 10.24 -3.15
C ARG A 88 25.91 9.06 -2.24
N TYR A 89 26.85 8.75 -1.34
CA TYR A 89 26.60 7.77 -0.29
C TYR A 89 25.54 8.28 0.71
N SER A 90 24.57 7.43 1.09
CA SER A 90 23.51 7.75 2.05
C SER A 90 23.20 6.55 2.95
N LEU A 91 23.37 6.74 4.27
CA LEU A 91 23.03 5.73 5.28
C LEU A 91 21.52 5.66 5.60
N LYS A 92 20.82 6.79 5.45
CA LYS A 92 19.45 6.93 5.97
C LYS A 92 18.40 6.70 4.90
N ASP A 93 18.65 7.19 3.69
CA ASP A 93 17.67 7.17 2.61
C ASP A 93 18.35 6.95 1.24
N PRO A 94 19.01 5.79 1.05
CA PRO A 94 19.57 5.44 -0.25
C PRO A 94 18.46 5.14 -1.26
N ASP A 95 18.66 5.52 -2.51
CA ASP A 95 17.81 5.07 -3.62
C ASP A 95 18.07 3.61 -3.95
N VAL A 96 19.33 3.19 -3.91
CA VAL A 96 19.75 1.80 -4.12
C VAL A 96 20.70 1.32 -3.03
N VAL A 97 20.58 0.05 -2.66
CA VAL A 97 21.54 -0.64 -1.80
C VAL A 97 22.21 -1.73 -2.63
N PHE A 98 23.53 -1.64 -2.78
CA PHE A 98 24.35 -2.71 -3.35
C PHE A 98 24.65 -3.72 -2.25
N LEU A 99 24.20 -4.96 -2.42
CA LEU A 99 24.44 -6.06 -1.49
C LEU A 99 25.51 -6.97 -2.07
N ILE A 100 26.71 -6.86 -1.51
CA ILE A 100 27.86 -7.70 -1.84
C ILE A 100 27.74 -9.03 -1.09
N ASP A 101 27.82 -10.14 -1.81
CA ASP A 101 28.02 -11.47 -1.24
C ASP A 101 29.45 -11.92 -1.50
N LEU A 102 30.29 -11.93 -0.46
CA LEU A 102 31.69 -12.34 -0.60
C LEU A 102 31.87 -13.84 -0.80
N GLY A 103 30.91 -14.67 -0.36
CA GLY A 103 30.97 -16.12 -0.53
C GLY A 103 30.70 -16.51 -1.99
N ALA A 104 29.73 -15.86 -2.61
CA ALA A 104 29.39 -16.05 -4.02
C ALA A 104 30.19 -15.14 -4.98
N TRP A 105 30.96 -14.19 -4.45
CA TRP A 105 31.65 -13.15 -5.22
C TRP A 105 30.74 -12.41 -6.20
N SER A 106 29.59 -11.95 -5.70
CA SER A 106 28.54 -11.33 -6.52
C SER A 106 27.93 -10.10 -5.87
N VAL A 107 27.24 -9.28 -6.66
CA VAL A 107 26.52 -8.09 -6.19
C VAL A 107 25.07 -8.16 -6.67
N SER A 108 24.14 -7.92 -5.75
CA SER A 108 22.73 -7.69 -6.06
C SER A 108 22.33 -6.26 -5.70
N VAL A 109 21.32 -5.72 -6.37
CA VAL A 109 20.84 -4.34 -6.15
C VAL A 109 19.43 -4.40 -5.60
N VAL A 110 19.20 -3.67 -4.51
CA VAL A 110 17.86 -3.45 -3.96
C VAL A 110 17.52 -1.97 -4.11
N SER A 111 16.59 -1.67 -5.01
CA SER A 111 16.06 -0.32 -5.20
C SER A 111 14.95 -0.04 -4.21
N ARG A 112 15.05 1.09 -3.52
CA ARG A 112 14.08 1.53 -2.51
C ARG A 112 12.72 1.78 -3.18
N PRO A 113 11.61 1.29 -2.61
CA PRO A 113 10.29 1.49 -3.22
C PRO A 113 9.94 2.96 -3.45
N VAL A 114 9.22 3.23 -4.54
CA VAL A 114 8.59 4.52 -4.83
C VAL A 114 7.13 4.45 -4.39
N TYR A 115 6.65 5.50 -3.71
CA TYR A 115 5.26 5.57 -3.26
C TYR A 115 4.54 6.73 -3.92
N ILE A 116 3.37 6.46 -4.50
CA ILE A 116 2.53 7.45 -5.18
C ILE A 116 1.19 7.52 -4.45
N TYR A 117 0.83 8.69 -3.93
CA TYR A 117 -0.51 8.96 -3.42
C TYR A 117 -1.43 9.41 -4.56
N GLY A 118 -2.66 8.90 -4.55
CA GLY A 118 -3.66 9.24 -5.53
C GLY A 118 -5.06 8.87 -5.08
N ARG A 119 -6.01 9.01 -6.00
CA ARG A 119 -7.42 8.68 -5.79
C ARG A 119 -7.95 7.89 -6.97
N TYR A 120 -8.77 6.88 -6.72
CA TYR A 120 -9.43 6.15 -7.80
C TYR A 120 -10.95 6.26 -7.71
N ARG A 121 -11.58 6.37 -8.86
CA ARG A 121 -13.00 6.11 -9.07
C ARG A 121 -13.18 4.73 -9.67
N LYS A 122 -14.10 3.96 -9.14
CA LYS A 122 -14.54 2.67 -9.66
C LYS A 122 -15.91 2.89 -10.30
N LEU A 123 -15.96 2.83 -11.63
CA LEU A 123 -17.13 3.25 -12.42
C LEU A 123 -18.13 2.12 -12.66
N VAL A 124 -17.70 0.88 -12.47
CA VAL A 124 -18.51 -0.33 -12.71
C VAL A 124 -18.81 -1.09 -11.42
N ARG A 125 -19.90 -1.87 -11.43
CA ARG A 125 -20.17 -2.95 -10.46
C ARG A 125 -19.53 -4.23 -10.99
N GLY A 126 -19.26 -5.21 -10.12
CA GLY A 126 -18.67 -6.48 -10.57
C GLY A 126 -17.13 -6.51 -10.61
N LEU A 127 -16.45 -5.44 -10.17
CA LEU A 127 -14.99 -5.37 -10.15
C LEU A 127 -14.46 -5.43 -8.70
N PRO A 128 -13.63 -6.41 -8.32
CA PRO A 128 -13.03 -6.46 -7.00
C PRO A 128 -11.88 -5.46 -6.85
N GLN A 129 -11.65 -5.00 -5.61
CA GLN A 129 -10.54 -4.08 -5.32
C GLN A 129 -9.16 -4.73 -5.48
N ASN A 130 -9.02 -5.97 -4.98
CA ASN A 130 -7.77 -6.74 -5.02
C ASN A 130 -7.95 -7.99 -5.89
N PRO A 131 -6.89 -8.63 -6.38
CA PRO A 131 -6.98 -9.85 -7.18
C PRO A 131 -7.60 -11.00 -6.37
N TRP A 132 -8.50 -11.77 -6.98
CA TRP A 132 -9.09 -12.97 -6.39
C TRP A 132 -8.50 -14.20 -7.09
N LEU A 133 -7.28 -14.55 -6.70
CA LEU A 133 -6.49 -15.62 -7.34
C LEU A 133 -7.14 -17.01 -7.27
N ARG A 134 -8.06 -17.22 -6.33
CA ARG A 134 -8.89 -18.44 -6.24
C ARG A 134 -10.29 -18.03 -5.76
N PRO A 135 -11.25 -17.83 -6.67
CA PRO A 135 -12.62 -17.70 -6.24
C PRO A 135 -13.06 -19.06 -5.66
N PRO A 136 -13.78 -19.10 -4.52
CA PRO A 136 -14.29 -20.35 -3.97
C PRO A 136 -15.29 -21.05 -4.91
N ASP A 137 -15.88 -20.31 -5.84
CA ASP A 137 -16.66 -20.83 -6.97
C ASP A 137 -15.98 -20.44 -8.29
N PRO A 138 -15.51 -21.39 -9.11
CA PRO A 138 -14.92 -21.11 -10.43
C PRO A 138 -15.81 -20.26 -11.34
N ARG A 139 -17.13 -20.22 -11.11
CA ARG A 139 -18.10 -19.38 -11.84
C ARG A 139 -18.00 -17.90 -11.51
N VAL A 140 -17.32 -17.53 -10.42
CA VAL A 140 -17.18 -16.15 -9.92
C VAL A 140 -15.72 -15.67 -10.10
N ALA A 141 -15.07 -16.14 -11.16
CA ALA A 141 -13.74 -15.66 -11.53
C ALA A 141 -13.82 -14.24 -12.09
N TYR A 142 -13.35 -13.26 -11.31
CA TYR A 142 -13.13 -11.92 -11.80
C TYR A 142 -11.87 -11.90 -12.66
N GLN A 143 -11.99 -11.40 -13.88
CA GLN A 143 -10.88 -11.36 -14.84
C GLN A 143 -9.75 -10.41 -14.42
N THR A 144 -10.07 -9.41 -13.61
CA THR A 144 -9.11 -8.42 -13.11
C THR A 144 -9.61 -7.76 -11.82
N SER A 145 -8.83 -6.82 -11.30
CA SER A 145 -9.11 -6.04 -10.11
C SER A 145 -8.62 -4.60 -10.26
N ILE A 146 -9.12 -3.70 -9.39
CA ILE A 146 -8.66 -2.31 -9.35
C ILE A 146 -7.14 -2.25 -9.13
N GLU A 147 -6.61 -3.07 -8.23
CA GLU A 147 -5.17 -3.16 -7.98
C GLU A 147 -4.39 -3.54 -9.25
N GLU A 148 -4.82 -4.53 -10.01
CA GLU A 148 -4.14 -4.95 -11.25
C GLU A 148 -4.21 -3.88 -12.34
N LEU A 149 -5.39 -3.29 -12.57
CA LEU A 149 -5.58 -2.24 -13.57
C LEU A 149 -4.69 -1.02 -13.29
N ILE A 150 -4.49 -0.68 -12.01
CA ILE A 150 -3.63 0.44 -11.63
C ILE A 150 -2.15 0.04 -11.65
N THR A 151 -1.79 -1.14 -11.15
CA THR A 151 -0.39 -1.50 -10.93
C THR A 151 0.35 -1.95 -12.19
N LYS A 152 -0.31 -2.66 -13.12
CA LYS A 152 0.31 -3.18 -14.36
C LYS A 152 1.07 -2.11 -15.16
N PRO A 153 0.45 -1.00 -15.60
CA PRO A 153 1.15 0.02 -16.38
C PRO A 153 2.25 0.73 -15.57
N LEU A 154 2.09 0.85 -14.25
CA LEU A 154 3.12 1.42 -13.38
C LEU A 154 4.34 0.51 -13.25
N ILE A 155 4.14 -0.81 -13.22
CA ILE A 155 5.24 -1.79 -13.20
C ILE A 155 6.09 -1.65 -14.46
N GLU A 156 5.46 -1.50 -15.63
CA GLU A 156 6.14 -1.30 -16.91
C GLU A 156 6.91 0.02 -16.96
N LEU A 157 6.25 1.13 -16.63
CA LEU A 157 6.86 2.47 -16.66
C LEU A 157 8.06 2.60 -15.71
N TYR A 158 7.95 2.03 -14.51
CA TYR A 158 9.03 2.06 -13.53
C TYR A 158 10.05 0.92 -13.72
N ARG A 159 9.81 0.00 -14.67
CA ARG A 159 10.59 -1.23 -14.85
C ARG A 159 10.80 -1.96 -13.52
N ALA A 160 9.71 -2.09 -12.78
CA ALA A 160 9.68 -2.58 -11.41
C ALA A 160 9.48 -4.09 -11.35
N GLU A 161 9.82 -4.69 -10.21
CA GLU A 161 9.56 -6.11 -9.94
C GLU A 161 8.07 -6.37 -9.67
N GLY A 162 7.39 -5.37 -9.11
CA GLY A 162 5.96 -5.44 -8.84
C GLY A 162 5.45 -4.16 -8.18
N ALA A 163 4.16 -4.09 -7.91
CA ALA A 163 3.57 -2.99 -7.18
C ALA A 163 2.38 -3.44 -6.33
N LYS A 164 2.04 -2.64 -5.31
CA LYS A 164 0.95 -2.93 -4.38
C LYS A 164 0.06 -1.71 -4.13
N LEU A 165 -1.26 -1.92 -4.21
CA LEU A 165 -2.26 -0.92 -3.84
C LEU A 165 -2.54 -0.95 -2.33
N HIS A 166 -2.38 0.20 -1.67
CA HIS A 166 -2.78 0.44 -0.29
C HIS A 166 -3.92 1.45 -0.25
N ALA A 167 -5.15 0.98 -0.43
CA ALA A 167 -6.34 1.81 -0.41
C ALA A 167 -6.81 2.19 1.01
N ALA A 168 -7.39 3.38 1.15
CA ALA A 168 -8.04 3.87 2.38
C ALA A 168 -9.40 3.21 2.62
N GLY A 169 -9.38 1.91 2.91
CA GLY A 169 -10.56 1.05 3.06
C GLY A 169 -10.95 0.33 1.77
N ARG A 170 -12.08 -0.39 1.83
CA ARG A 170 -12.54 -1.28 0.76
C ARG A 170 -14.04 -1.21 0.57
N GLU A 171 -14.46 -1.24 -0.70
CA GLU A 171 -15.84 -1.40 -1.13
C GLU A 171 -16.13 -2.86 -1.53
N ASP A 172 -17.42 -3.22 -1.49
CA ASP A 172 -17.88 -4.50 -2.02
C ASP A 172 -17.78 -4.50 -3.56
N VAL A 173 -17.78 -5.70 -4.15
CA VAL A 173 -17.63 -5.89 -5.60
C VAL A 173 -18.75 -5.18 -6.39
N ASP A 174 -19.96 -5.21 -5.86
CA ASP A 174 -21.17 -4.61 -6.44
C ASP A 174 -21.33 -3.11 -6.13
N VAL A 175 -20.39 -2.48 -5.42
CA VAL A 175 -20.45 -1.05 -5.04
C VAL A 175 -19.54 -0.23 -5.93
N ARG A 176 -20.00 0.92 -6.45
CA ARG A 176 -19.13 1.88 -7.16
C ARG A 176 -18.48 2.87 -6.19
N THR A 177 -17.38 3.46 -6.64
CA THR A 177 -16.71 4.56 -5.94
C THR A 177 -16.60 5.73 -6.91
N LEU A 178 -17.40 6.76 -6.70
CA LEU A 178 -17.59 7.90 -7.60
C LEU A 178 -17.09 9.20 -6.94
N GLY A 179 -17.52 10.34 -7.46
CA GLY A 179 -17.22 11.67 -6.94
C GLY A 179 -15.72 11.92 -6.81
N ASN A 180 -15.23 12.24 -5.61
CA ASN A 180 -13.80 12.47 -5.42
C ASN A 180 -12.97 11.17 -5.37
N GLY A 181 -13.57 9.99 -5.47
CA GLY A 181 -12.84 8.72 -5.48
C GLY A 181 -12.28 8.31 -4.11
N ARG A 182 -11.71 7.10 -4.03
CA ARG A 182 -11.05 6.58 -2.83
C ARG A 182 -9.56 6.93 -2.82
N PRO A 183 -9.04 7.50 -1.72
CA PRO A 183 -7.61 7.67 -1.52
C PRO A 183 -6.84 6.35 -1.49
N PHE A 184 -5.65 6.34 -2.08
CA PHE A 184 -4.74 5.21 -2.02
C PHE A 184 -3.27 5.64 -2.04
N VAL A 185 -2.39 4.71 -1.70
CA VAL A 185 -0.96 4.77 -2.01
C VAL A 185 -0.57 3.55 -2.83
N ILE A 186 0.10 3.73 -3.97
CA ILE A 186 0.78 2.65 -4.68
C ILE A 186 2.20 2.56 -4.15
N GLU A 187 2.63 1.35 -3.80
CA GLU A 187 4.01 1.00 -3.50
C GLU A 187 4.59 0.28 -4.71
N ILE A 188 5.53 0.91 -5.42
CA ILE A 188 6.25 0.33 -6.55
C ILE A 188 7.55 -0.28 -6.03
N ARG A 189 7.72 -1.58 -6.21
CA ARG A 189 8.80 -2.37 -5.58
C ARG A 189 9.97 -2.55 -6.52
N ASN A 190 11.17 -2.33 -5.96
CA ASN A 190 12.44 -2.51 -6.65
C ASN A 190 12.48 -1.86 -8.06
N PRO A 191 12.09 -0.57 -8.20
CA PRO A 191 11.99 0.06 -9.51
C PRO A 191 13.37 0.36 -10.10
N LYS A 192 13.54 0.10 -11.41
CA LYS A 192 14.76 0.48 -12.14
C LYS A 192 14.72 1.94 -12.62
N ALA A 193 13.55 2.47 -12.97
CA ALA A 193 13.34 3.90 -13.21
C ALA A 193 12.67 4.53 -11.99
N ARG A 194 13.00 5.79 -11.65
CA ARG A 194 12.46 6.48 -10.46
C ARG A 194 11.78 7.80 -10.82
N SER A 195 12.26 8.50 -11.85
CA SER A 195 11.75 9.79 -12.29
C SER A 195 10.73 9.64 -13.42
N VAL A 196 9.58 9.04 -13.11
CA VAL A 196 8.45 8.96 -14.05
C VAL A 196 7.51 10.13 -13.82
N ASP A 197 7.12 10.81 -14.90
CA ASP A 197 6.11 11.87 -14.85
C ASP A 197 4.75 11.31 -14.42
N LEU A 198 4.15 11.90 -13.37
CA LEU A 198 2.90 11.40 -12.79
C LEU A 198 1.71 11.54 -13.75
N LYS A 199 1.71 12.53 -14.63
CA LYS A 199 0.63 12.74 -15.60
C LYS A 199 0.68 11.65 -16.68
N LEU A 200 1.86 11.33 -17.20
CA LEU A 200 2.07 10.20 -18.11
C LEU A 200 1.67 8.87 -17.46
N ALA A 201 2.08 8.65 -16.21
CA ALA A 201 1.71 7.45 -15.45
C ALA A 201 0.19 7.35 -15.25
N GLN A 202 -0.47 8.45 -14.89
CA GLN A 202 -1.93 8.53 -14.74
C GLN A 202 -2.64 8.19 -16.05
N ASP A 203 -2.20 8.78 -17.17
CA ASP A 203 -2.85 8.59 -18.46
C ASP A 203 -2.66 7.15 -18.97
N ALA A 204 -1.51 6.52 -18.70
CA ALA A 204 -1.29 5.11 -18.99
C ALA A 204 -2.24 4.21 -18.18
N VAL A 205 -2.42 4.48 -16.88
CA VAL A 205 -3.39 3.75 -16.03
C VAL A 205 -4.81 3.91 -16.54
N ASN A 206 -5.25 5.13 -16.82
CA ASN A 206 -6.62 5.39 -17.27
C ASN A 206 -6.92 4.75 -18.63
N ARG A 207 -5.94 4.69 -19.53
CA ARG A 207 -6.06 4.00 -20.81
C ARG A 207 -6.19 2.48 -20.64
N GLU A 208 -5.34 1.88 -19.80
CA GLU A 208 -5.40 0.44 -19.50
C GLU A 208 -6.71 0.06 -18.82
N ALA A 209 -7.22 0.92 -17.94
CA ALA A 209 -8.45 0.67 -17.20
C ALA A 209 -9.72 0.69 -18.07
N GLN A 210 -9.68 1.18 -19.32
CA GLN A 210 -10.79 1.18 -20.28
C GLN A 210 -12.14 1.64 -19.70
N GLY A 211 -12.12 2.66 -18.83
CA GLY A 211 -13.32 3.20 -18.19
C GLY A 211 -13.92 2.34 -17.07
N LEU A 212 -13.27 1.24 -16.65
CA LEU A 212 -13.65 0.48 -15.45
C LEU A 212 -13.26 1.24 -14.17
N VAL A 213 -12.09 1.86 -14.22
CA VAL A 213 -11.49 2.66 -13.15
C VAL A 213 -10.92 3.94 -13.76
N GLU A 214 -11.02 5.04 -13.04
CA GLU A 214 -10.27 6.26 -13.33
C GLU A 214 -9.41 6.62 -12.13
N VAL A 215 -8.16 7.00 -12.35
CA VAL A 215 -7.22 7.43 -11.32
C VAL A 215 -6.78 8.87 -11.52
N GLU A 216 -6.46 9.48 -10.39
CA GLU A 216 -5.74 10.72 -10.27
C GLU A 216 -4.48 10.46 -9.43
N LEU A 217 -3.29 10.63 -10.02
CA LEU A 217 -2.01 10.47 -9.32
C LEU A 217 -1.49 11.85 -8.93
N LEU A 218 -1.40 12.10 -7.62
CA LEU A 218 -1.25 13.46 -7.10
C LEU A 218 0.19 13.75 -6.66
N HIS A 219 0.76 12.90 -5.81
CA HIS A 219 2.03 13.19 -5.15
C HIS A 219 2.90 11.95 -4.99
N LEU A 220 4.21 12.15 -5.17
CA LEU A 220 5.20 11.23 -4.59
C LEU A 220 5.19 11.42 -3.08
N VAL A 221 5.12 10.32 -2.34
CA VAL A 221 5.01 10.35 -0.87
C VAL A 221 6.02 9.42 -0.21
N SER A 222 6.18 9.56 1.10
CA SER A 222 6.87 8.58 1.93
C SER A 222 5.98 7.36 2.23
N GLY A 223 6.54 6.16 2.19
CA GLY A 223 5.85 4.93 2.60
C GLY A 223 5.31 4.95 4.04
N LYS A 224 5.83 5.87 4.88
CA LYS A 224 5.30 6.13 6.24
C LYS A 224 3.84 6.60 6.24
N LEU A 225 3.31 7.08 5.11
CA LEU A 225 1.90 7.46 4.96
C LEU A 225 0.96 6.24 5.00
N VAL A 226 1.38 5.08 4.49
CA VAL A 226 0.54 3.88 4.35
C VAL A 226 -0.19 3.49 5.66
N PRO A 227 0.49 3.29 6.81
CA PRO A 227 -0.20 2.95 8.06
C PRO A 227 -1.13 4.07 8.55
N LYS A 228 -0.77 5.33 8.32
CA LYS A 228 -1.57 6.49 8.75
C LYS A 228 -2.85 6.63 7.92
N LEU A 229 -2.76 6.41 6.61
CA LEU A 229 -3.90 6.40 5.71
C LEU A 229 -4.90 5.30 6.10
N LYS A 230 -4.42 4.10 6.45
CA LYS A 230 -5.26 2.99 6.94
C LYS A 230 -5.96 3.33 8.25
N ALA A 231 -5.24 3.91 9.21
CA ALA A 231 -5.82 4.33 10.49
C ALA A 231 -6.90 5.41 10.30
N TYR A 232 -6.64 6.39 9.44
CA TYR A 232 -7.60 7.46 9.14
C TYR A 232 -8.88 6.93 8.47
N ALA A 233 -8.77 5.92 7.60
CA ALA A 233 -9.92 5.36 6.88
C ALA A 233 -11.04 4.80 7.78
N GLU A 234 -10.72 4.46 9.04
CA GLU A 234 -11.64 3.97 10.07
C GLU A 234 -12.46 5.08 10.76
N ILE A 235 -12.02 6.34 10.65
CA ILE A 235 -12.67 7.50 11.25
C ILE A 235 -13.18 8.50 10.20
N ALA A 236 -12.60 8.48 9.00
CA ALA A 236 -12.94 9.36 7.89
C ALA A 236 -14.44 9.36 7.59
N LYS A 237 -15.01 10.55 7.35
CA LYS A 237 -16.38 10.68 6.86
C LYS A 237 -16.50 10.14 5.44
N LYS A 238 -17.59 9.42 5.18
CA LYS A 238 -17.89 8.84 3.87
C LYS A 238 -19.35 9.08 3.56
N THR A 239 -19.63 9.53 2.34
CA THR A 239 -21.00 9.73 1.85
C THR A 239 -21.32 8.69 0.81
N TYR A 240 -22.47 8.05 1.00
CA TYR A 240 -23.01 7.01 0.14
C TYR A 240 -24.34 7.46 -0.45
N VAL A 241 -24.63 7.00 -1.65
CA VAL A 241 -25.97 7.05 -2.24
C VAL A 241 -26.43 5.61 -2.45
N ALA A 242 -27.61 5.28 -1.95
CA ALA A 242 -28.20 3.95 -2.08
C ALA A 242 -29.58 4.03 -2.71
N LEU A 243 -29.84 3.16 -3.69
CA LEU A 243 -31.19 2.91 -4.21
C LEU A 243 -31.73 1.66 -3.51
N VAL A 244 -32.88 1.80 -2.87
CA VAL A 244 -33.47 0.72 -2.07
C VAL A 244 -34.91 0.47 -2.48
N ARG A 245 -35.31 -0.80 -2.40
CA ARG A 245 -36.69 -1.24 -2.60
C ARG A 245 -37.31 -1.64 -1.27
N LEU A 246 -38.54 -1.20 -1.04
CA LEU A 246 -39.32 -1.49 0.16
C LEU A 246 -40.28 -2.64 -0.12
N SER A 247 -40.53 -3.48 0.88
CA SER A 247 -41.53 -4.56 0.76
C SER A 247 -42.96 -4.06 0.73
N ARG A 248 -43.22 -2.87 1.26
CA ARG A 248 -44.50 -2.15 1.19
C ARG A 248 -44.28 -0.66 1.03
N SER A 249 -45.27 0.03 0.48
CA SER A 249 -45.19 1.48 0.33
C SER A 249 -45.15 2.20 1.67
N VAL A 250 -44.42 3.32 1.71
CA VAL A 250 -44.32 4.17 2.90
C VAL A 250 -44.85 5.56 2.60
N ASP A 251 -45.53 6.13 3.58
CA ASP A 251 -46.00 7.52 3.53
C ASP A 251 -44.82 8.50 3.64
N PRO A 252 -44.88 9.69 3.01
CA PRO A 252 -43.87 10.72 3.16
C PRO A 252 -43.50 11.07 4.62
N SER A 253 -44.43 10.96 5.57
CA SER A 253 -44.15 11.15 7.00
C SER A 253 -43.16 10.13 7.58
N GLY A 254 -43.13 8.91 7.05
CA GLY A 254 -42.15 7.89 7.41
C GLY A 254 -40.73 8.27 6.96
N VAL A 255 -40.61 8.97 5.83
CA VAL A 255 -39.33 9.47 5.30
C VAL A 255 -38.75 10.55 6.21
N GLU A 256 -39.57 11.50 6.66
CA GLU A 256 -39.13 12.54 7.61
C GLU A 256 -38.70 11.93 8.96
N SER A 257 -39.43 10.91 9.42
CA SER A 257 -39.13 10.18 10.66
C SER A 257 -37.79 9.45 10.55
N LEU A 258 -37.49 8.86 9.40
CA LEU A 258 -36.21 8.22 9.10
C LEU A 258 -35.03 9.19 9.18
N GLU A 259 -35.14 10.36 8.54
CA GLU A 259 -34.08 11.37 8.55
C GLU A 259 -33.79 11.88 9.96
N LYS A 260 -34.85 12.17 10.75
CA LYS A 260 -34.74 12.62 12.13
C LYS A 260 -34.12 11.57 13.05
N ALA A 261 -34.49 10.30 12.86
CA ALA A 261 -34.04 9.22 13.74
C ALA A 261 -32.58 8.79 13.48
N LEU A 262 -32.10 8.86 12.23
CA LEU A 262 -30.75 8.40 11.88
C LEU A 262 -29.70 9.51 11.82
N SER A 263 -30.09 10.76 11.56
CA SER A 263 -29.12 11.86 11.49
C SER A 263 -28.54 12.17 12.88
N GLY A 264 -27.22 12.08 13.01
CA GLY A 264 -26.52 12.21 14.29
C GLY A 264 -26.57 10.96 15.18
N ALA A 265 -27.18 9.87 14.71
CA ALA A 265 -27.37 8.67 15.52
C ALA A 265 -26.08 7.85 15.68
N VAL A 266 -25.96 7.22 16.84
CA VAL A 266 -24.96 6.17 17.09
C VAL A 266 -25.60 4.82 16.76
N ILE A 267 -25.03 4.14 15.78
CA ILE A 267 -25.48 2.83 15.30
C ILE A 267 -24.65 1.75 15.97
N ILE A 268 -25.33 0.76 16.53
CA ILE A 268 -24.76 -0.43 17.13
C ILE A 268 -24.80 -1.54 16.07
N GLN A 269 -23.62 -1.93 15.57
CA GLN A 269 -23.48 -2.96 14.55
C GLN A 269 -22.71 -4.16 15.08
N ARG A 270 -23.38 -5.31 15.16
CA ARG A 270 -22.70 -6.61 15.23
C ARG A 270 -22.11 -6.93 13.86
N THR A 271 -21.13 -7.83 13.80
CA THR A 271 -20.44 -8.14 12.53
C THR A 271 -21.45 -8.72 11.54
N PRO A 272 -21.56 -8.19 10.31
CA PRO A 272 -22.58 -8.65 9.36
C PRO A 272 -22.56 -10.15 9.13
N SER A 273 -23.75 -10.75 9.04
CA SER A 273 -23.93 -12.19 8.80
C SER A 273 -23.13 -12.69 7.60
N ARG A 274 -23.17 -11.97 6.47
CA ARG A 274 -22.50 -12.31 5.20
C ARG A 274 -20.97 -12.34 5.25
N ILE A 275 -20.34 -11.82 6.31
CA ILE A 275 -18.87 -11.82 6.47
C ILE A 275 -18.41 -12.61 7.72
N LEU A 276 -19.33 -13.32 8.39
CA LEU A 276 -18.97 -14.27 9.43
C LEU A 276 -18.00 -15.32 8.86
N GLY A 277 -17.08 -15.80 9.70
CA GLY A 277 -15.97 -16.66 9.29
C GLY A 277 -14.79 -15.94 8.64
N ARG A 278 -14.99 -14.74 8.06
CA ARG A 278 -13.91 -13.89 7.53
C ARG A 278 -13.41 -12.86 8.54
N LYS A 279 -14.27 -12.45 9.48
CA LYS A 279 -13.92 -11.50 10.55
C LYS A 279 -14.43 -12.01 11.90
N PRO A 280 -13.77 -11.62 13.01
CA PRO A 280 -14.26 -11.88 14.36
C PRO A 280 -15.64 -11.24 14.57
N ASP A 281 -16.55 -11.99 15.17
CA ASP A 281 -17.87 -11.49 15.52
C ASP A 281 -17.77 -10.55 16.73
N ARG A 282 -17.89 -9.25 16.47
CA ARG A 282 -17.91 -8.20 17.49
C ARG A 282 -18.96 -7.14 17.22
N VAL A 283 -19.43 -6.50 18.29
CA VAL A 283 -20.29 -5.32 18.27
C VAL A 283 -19.43 -4.06 18.21
N ARG A 284 -19.81 -3.10 17.35
CA ARG A 284 -19.14 -1.81 17.17
C ARG A 284 -20.18 -0.71 17.24
N LYS A 285 -19.78 0.45 17.78
CA LYS A 285 -20.55 1.69 17.70
C LYS A 285 -19.97 2.56 16.60
N LYS A 286 -20.80 3.05 15.69
CA LYS A 286 -20.41 3.93 14.58
C LYS A 286 -21.43 5.05 14.43
N VAL A 287 -20.97 6.22 14.00
CA VAL A 287 -21.84 7.39 13.89
C VAL A 287 -22.37 7.54 12.46
N VAL A 288 -23.66 7.80 12.33
CA VAL A 288 -24.26 8.37 11.12
C VAL A 288 -24.38 9.87 11.34
N TYR A 289 -23.71 10.66 10.49
CA TYR A 289 -23.70 12.11 10.63
C TYR A 289 -24.96 12.73 10.02
N SER A 290 -25.41 12.23 8.88
CA SER A 290 -26.64 12.67 8.24
C SER A 290 -27.23 11.59 7.35
N VAL A 291 -28.57 11.60 7.27
CA VAL A 291 -29.35 10.85 6.29
C VAL A 291 -30.28 11.82 5.60
N ARG A 292 -30.33 11.74 4.27
CA ARG A 292 -31.40 12.31 3.47
C ARG A 292 -32.07 11.21 2.68
N ALA A 293 -33.38 11.24 2.59
CA ALA A 293 -34.18 10.23 1.94
C ALA A 293 -35.15 10.88 0.96
N LYS A 294 -35.15 10.38 -0.28
CA LYS A 294 -36.02 10.85 -1.35
C LYS A 294 -36.88 9.69 -1.83
N LEU A 295 -38.20 9.84 -1.70
CA LEU A 295 -39.16 8.90 -2.27
C LEU A 295 -39.22 9.12 -3.78
N LEU A 296 -38.76 8.12 -4.54
CA LEU A 296 -38.80 8.15 -6.00
C LEU A 296 -40.13 7.60 -6.51
N ASN A 297 -40.53 6.46 -5.94
CA ASN A 297 -41.80 5.78 -6.16
C ASN A 297 -42.35 5.30 -4.80
N PRO A 298 -43.63 4.89 -4.70
CA PRO A 298 -44.20 4.44 -3.42
C PRO A 298 -43.39 3.34 -2.70
N ASP A 299 -42.68 2.47 -3.42
CA ASP A 299 -41.87 1.37 -2.89
C ASP A 299 -40.35 1.55 -3.09
N THR A 300 -39.90 2.73 -3.54
CA THR A 300 -38.50 2.97 -3.92
C THR A 300 -37.96 4.26 -3.30
N LEU A 301 -36.88 4.14 -2.52
CA LEU A 301 -36.19 5.26 -1.89
C LEU A 301 -34.76 5.41 -2.44
N GLU A 302 -34.34 6.66 -2.59
CA GLU A 302 -32.93 7.02 -2.69
C GLU A 302 -32.46 7.57 -1.34
N LEU A 303 -31.40 7.01 -0.79
CA LEU A 303 -30.83 7.41 0.49
C LEU A 303 -29.43 8.00 0.28
N THR A 304 -29.23 9.24 0.72
CA THR A 304 -27.90 9.84 0.86
C THR A 304 -27.47 9.76 2.32
N ILE A 305 -26.43 8.97 2.61
CA ILE A 305 -25.99 8.67 3.98
C ILE A 305 -24.55 9.13 4.15
N THR A 306 -24.30 10.05 5.07
CA THR A 306 -22.93 10.41 5.49
C THR A 306 -22.65 9.78 6.84
N CYS A 307 -21.61 8.95 6.92
CA CYS A 307 -21.30 8.20 8.13
C CYS A 307 -19.79 8.06 8.39
N GLN A 308 -19.45 7.60 9.58
CA GLN A 308 -18.09 7.28 9.98
C GLN A 308 -17.56 6.08 9.19
N GLY A 309 -16.26 6.10 8.87
CA GLY A 309 -15.54 4.96 8.32
C GLY A 309 -15.78 3.65 9.11
N GLY A 310 -15.87 2.54 8.39
CA GLY A 310 -16.10 1.22 8.99
C GLY A 310 -17.53 0.92 9.43
N LEU A 311 -18.48 1.84 9.19
CA LEU A 311 -19.92 1.54 9.24
C LEU A 311 -20.31 0.65 8.05
N TYR A 312 -21.07 -0.42 8.30
CA TYR A 312 -21.59 -1.31 7.26
C TYR A 312 -22.93 -0.77 6.75
N VAL A 313 -22.90 -0.08 5.61
CA VAL A 313 -24.05 0.71 5.11
C VAL A 313 -25.21 -0.18 4.65
N LYS A 314 -24.94 -1.33 4.02
CA LYS A 314 -26.01 -2.26 3.63
C LYS A 314 -26.80 -2.71 4.87
N GLU A 315 -26.09 -3.09 5.92
CA GLU A 315 -26.69 -3.54 7.17
C GLU A 315 -27.35 -2.40 7.97
N LEU A 316 -26.90 -1.15 7.85
CA LEU A 316 -27.65 0.02 8.34
C LEU A 316 -29.01 0.15 7.65
N ILE A 317 -29.10 -0.24 6.36
CA ILE A 317 -30.34 -0.17 5.60
C ILE A 317 -31.25 -1.34 5.96
N HIS A 318 -30.82 -2.58 5.74
CA HIS A 318 -31.69 -3.76 5.89
C HIS A 318 -31.77 -4.33 7.32
N GLY A 319 -30.93 -3.86 8.24
CA GLY A 319 -30.94 -4.24 9.66
C GLY A 319 -30.26 -5.58 10.00
N ASP A 320 -29.97 -6.42 9.01
CA ASP A 320 -29.31 -7.73 9.14
C ASP A 320 -29.97 -8.63 10.20
N GLY A 321 -31.30 -8.73 10.15
CA GLY A 321 -32.08 -9.49 11.14
C GLY A 321 -31.97 -8.96 12.57
N GLY A 322 -31.78 -7.63 12.72
CA GLY A 322 -31.63 -6.97 14.02
C GLY A 322 -30.20 -6.95 14.57
N ARG A 323 -29.20 -7.34 13.77
CA ARG A 323 -27.76 -7.23 14.13
C ARG A 323 -27.22 -5.80 13.99
N THR A 324 -27.92 -4.93 13.29
CA THR A 324 -27.65 -3.49 13.23
C THR A 324 -28.87 -2.70 13.74
N ARG A 325 -28.66 -1.85 14.75
CA ARG A 325 -29.71 -1.01 15.34
C ARG A 325 -29.22 0.38 15.74
N PRO A 326 -30.02 1.45 15.55
CA PRO A 326 -31.22 1.48 14.71
C PRO A 326 -30.88 1.24 13.22
N SER A 327 -31.89 0.88 12.41
CA SER A 327 -31.74 0.66 10.96
C SER A 327 -32.91 1.29 10.17
N VAL A 328 -32.73 1.46 8.85
CA VAL A 328 -33.79 1.99 7.97
C VAL A 328 -35.03 1.09 8.01
N ALA A 329 -34.83 -0.22 7.88
CA ALA A 329 -35.90 -1.22 7.96
C ALA A 329 -36.68 -1.16 9.28
N GLU A 330 -35.97 -1.02 10.40
CA GLU A 330 -36.57 -0.91 11.74
C GLU A 330 -37.40 0.38 11.89
N ILE A 331 -36.90 1.51 11.41
CA ILE A 331 -37.59 2.80 11.55
C ILE A 331 -38.83 2.89 10.66
N LEU A 332 -38.75 2.38 9.44
CA LEU A 332 -39.90 2.34 8.52
C LEU A 332 -40.88 1.20 8.86
N GLY A 333 -40.44 0.22 9.66
CA GLY A 333 -41.19 -0.99 9.96
C GLY A 333 -41.45 -1.87 8.73
N VAL A 334 -40.54 -1.85 7.76
CA VAL A 334 -40.65 -2.59 6.48
C VAL A 334 -39.35 -3.29 6.17
N ASP A 335 -39.41 -4.36 5.38
CA ASP A 335 -38.19 -4.97 4.84
C ASP A 335 -37.64 -4.07 3.72
N VAL A 336 -36.31 -3.94 3.69
CA VAL A 336 -35.61 -3.08 2.75
C VAL A 336 -34.54 -3.86 2.02
N GLU A 337 -34.62 -3.90 0.70
CA GLU A 337 -33.62 -4.49 -0.18
C GLU A 337 -32.72 -3.40 -0.77
N VAL A 338 -31.39 -3.57 -0.63
CA VAL A 338 -30.41 -2.67 -1.26
C VAL A 338 -30.20 -3.09 -2.71
N ARG A 339 -30.72 -2.30 -3.66
CA ARG A 339 -30.55 -2.56 -5.10
C ARG A 339 -29.20 -2.05 -5.59
N GLU A 340 -28.85 -0.84 -5.19
CA GLU A 340 -27.61 -0.19 -5.59
C GLU A 340 -27.01 0.57 -4.42
N LEU A 341 -25.68 0.64 -4.40
CA LEU A 341 -24.94 1.42 -3.42
C LEU A 341 -23.68 1.97 -4.07
N ASP A 342 -23.46 3.26 -3.91
CA ASP A 342 -22.30 3.98 -4.42
C ASP A 342 -21.69 4.83 -3.33
N ILE A 343 -20.37 4.89 -3.29
CA ILE A 343 -19.64 5.89 -2.52
C ILE A 343 -19.51 7.13 -3.41
N VAL A 344 -19.96 8.29 -2.95
CA VAL A 344 -19.91 9.54 -3.72
C VAL A 344 -18.92 10.55 -3.15
N TRP A 345 -18.49 10.37 -1.90
CA TRP A 345 -17.49 11.23 -1.30
C TRP A 345 -16.75 10.53 -0.16
N ILE A 346 -15.42 10.72 -0.10
CA ILE A 346 -14.58 10.27 1.00
C ILE A 346 -13.72 11.44 1.46
N GLU A 347 -13.78 11.72 2.77
CA GLU A 347 -12.98 12.75 3.43
C GLU A 347 -11.48 12.53 3.20
N GLU A 348 -10.79 13.61 2.87
CA GLU A 348 -9.35 13.57 2.65
C GLU A 348 -8.57 13.80 3.95
N PRO A 349 -7.62 12.91 4.27
CA PRO A 349 -6.75 13.13 5.42
C PRO A 349 -5.81 14.33 5.18
N ALA A 350 -5.97 15.40 5.96
CA ALA A 350 -5.06 16.55 5.95
C ALA A 350 -3.58 16.17 6.18
N ILE A 351 -3.33 15.03 6.83
CA ILE A 351 -1.98 14.52 7.09
C ILE A 351 -1.19 14.19 5.82
N VAL A 352 -1.85 14.00 4.65
CA VAL A 352 -1.17 13.61 3.41
C VAL A 352 -0.08 14.61 3.02
N ALA A 353 -0.36 15.91 3.19
CA ALA A 353 0.58 17.00 2.89
C ALA A 353 1.94 16.84 3.60
N ASN A 354 1.95 16.27 4.82
CA ASN A 354 3.17 16.08 5.62
C ASN A 354 4.08 14.96 5.10
N PHE A 355 3.63 14.20 4.10
CA PHE A 355 4.38 13.06 3.54
C PHE A 355 4.74 13.25 2.07
N VAL A 356 4.33 14.36 1.45
CA VAL A 356 4.72 14.73 0.09
C VAL A 356 6.24 14.94 0.04
N ARG A 357 6.87 14.45 -1.03
CA ARG A 357 8.32 14.54 -1.25
C ARG A 357 8.69 15.70 -2.14
#